data_AF-A0AAX2K0P1-F1
#
_entry.id   AF-A0AAX2K0P1-F1
#
_cell.length_a   1.000
_cell.length_b   1.000
_cell.length_c   1.000
_cell.angle_alpha   90.00
_cell.angle_beta   90.00
_cell.angle_gamma   90.00
#
_symmetry.space_group_name_H-M   'P 1'
#
loop_
_entity.id
_entity.type
_entity.pdbx_description
1 polymer ?
#
loop_
_entity_poly.entity_id
_entity_poly.type
_entity_poly.pdbx_seq_one_letter_code
_entity_poly.pdbx_strand_id
1 'polypeptide(L)'
;MSKKLKIIIPIIIVLLLIGGIAWGVYAFFANTPKNTYLKSEQQTAKMYKDYFNDRFENEVKFQEKMKDNSFLSSLELSADASDEIVKGLGIPKSVVNASKIKMSYGHDPKKEKSMINLEPTIADSELGKFQLAADKDKHYFESPLFKGKYSVNNSDLLSTYSKLTGEDEETAKENGITNQQLNLNTLFSNAQAQQSDYSKIAEKYSELIVDKLDDDNFDKGKKEEIKVNGEKYKVRPVTLTLSRADTKKITLAVLEEAKKDKDLKKLMEEQGATKDFEKDIKKAIDDVKETKKDEFAKIQSKIYTEKHTIVKREITITDKENNKTKIKGTNTLEDNKLKLDYALDFDQDKYTYAEAKYTIKGVSSKEKDNKYSDKYEFGKKTEYDESKIKLDNQEKVDGTKRQDKGKITVALDKYSDENEFTFENNIDSDVKNNTQKSTLNIGIKYAEEPINFILKSSTKLKADIDFDDSGAKDFNSLSSKDREKLEKEIEKNGGKMFESILKKASK
;
A
#
# COMPACT_ATOMS: atom_id res chain seq x y z
N MET A 1 -9.03 23.99 14.74
CA MET A 1 -8.47 22.70 14.25
C MET A 1 -9.25 21.51 14.78
N SER A 2 -9.75 20.65 13.89
CA SER A 2 -10.44 19.41 14.28
C SER A 2 -9.49 18.51 15.10
N LYS A 3 -10.03 17.73 16.05
CA LYS A 3 -9.23 16.77 16.83
C LYS A 3 -8.39 15.83 15.95
N LYS A 4 -8.86 15.54 14.72
CA LYS A 4 -8.16 14.70 13.73
C LYS A 4 -6.88 15.37 13.19
N LEU A 5 -6.92 16.65 12.81
CA LEU A 5 -5.74 17.35 12.30
C LEU A 5 -4.64 17.55 13.36
N LYS A 6 -5.02 17.78 14.63
CA LYS A 6 -4.06 17.99 15.74
C LYS A 6 -3.15 16.78 16.00
N ILE A 7 -3.60 15.57 15.67
CA ILE A 7 -2.88 14.30 15.91
C ILE A 7 -2.15 13.82 14.63
N ILE A 8 -2.76 14.00 13.45
CA ILE A 8 -2.21 13.51 12.17
C ILE A 8 -0.96 14.29 11.75
N ILE A 9 -0.95 15.61 11.97
CA ILE A 9 0.14 16.49 11.51
C ILE A 9 1.50 16.16 12.17
N PRO A 10 1.62 16.01 13.50
CA PRO A 10 2.89 15.63 14.13
C PRO A 10 3.42 14.27 13.65
N ILE A 11 2.53 13.31 13.36
CA ILE A 11 2.90 11.99 12.82
C ILE A 11 3.45 12.15 11.41
N ILE A 12 2.80 12.94 10.54
CA ILE A 12 3.31 13.24 9.19
C ILE A 12 4.68 13.91 9.25
N ILE A 13 4.88 14.88 10.15
CA ILE A 13 6.18 15.55 10.33
C ILE A 13 7.24 14.54 10.74
N VAL A 14 6.96 13.63 11.66
CA VAL A 14 7.93 12.59 12.07
C VAL A 14 8.19 11.59 10.94
N LEU A 15 7.17 11.22 10.16
CA LEU A 15 7.35 10.38 8.97
C LEU A 15 8.20 11.09 7.91
N LEU A 16 8.04 12.39 7.72
CA LEU A 16 8.89 13.18 6.81
C LEU A 16 10.31 13.38 7.38
N LEU A 17 10.48 13.50 8.69
CA LEU A 17 11.80 13.57 9.33
C LEU A 17 12.57 12.23 9.23
N ILE A 18 11.87 11.10 9.34
CA ILE A 18 12.46 9.75 9.26
C ILE A 18 12.66 9.29 7.81
N GLY A 19 11.61 9.43 7.00
CA GLY A 19 11.53 8.87 5.66
C GLY A 19 11.78 9.85 4.54
N GLY A 20 11.70 11.16 4.81
CA GLY A 20 11.87 12.22 3.81
C GLY A 20 13.29 12.79 3.74
N ILE A 21 13.92 13.12 4.88
CA ILE A 21 15.32 13.63 4.93
C ILE A 21 16.28 12.72 4.16
N ALA A 22 16.00 11.42 4.19
CA ALA A 22 16.54 10.36 3.36
C ALA A 22 16.76 10.67 1.86
N TRP A 23 15.89 11.47 1.24
CA TRP A 23 15.81 11.62 -0.23
C TRP A 23 16.31 12.96 -0.77
N GLY A 24 16.58 13.94 0.09
CA GLY A 24 17.10 15.25 -0.35
C GLY A 24 18.59 15.24 -0.71
N VAL A 25 19.01 16.13 -1.61
CA VAL A 25 20.41 16.34 -1.98
C VAL A 25 20.99 17.53 -1.21
N TYR A 26 21.69 17.26 -0.10
CA TYR A 26 22.29 18.31 0.72
C TYR A 26 23.79 18.42 0.50
N ALA A 27 24.26 19.65 0.38
CA ALA A 27 25.68 19.94 0.30
C ALA A 27 26.28 20.08 1.71
N PHE A 28 26.95 19.04 2.19
CA PHE A 28 27.54 19.00 3.53
C PHE A 28 28.95 19.61 3.56
N PHE A 29 29.03 20.93 3.74
CA PHE A 29 30.31 21.65 3.72
C PHE A 29 31.01 21.78 5.08
N ALA A 30 30.32 21.48 6.19
CA ALA A 30 30.86 21.65 7.55
C ALA A 30 30.57 20.45 8.48
N ASN A 31 31.44 20.19 9.46
CA ASN A 31 31.27 19.11 10.44
C ASN A 31 30.38 19.55 11.63
N THR A 32 29.18 20.03 11.34
CA THR A 32 28.19 20.45 12.36
C THR A 32 27.34 19.27 12.84
N PRO A 33 26.70 19.36 14.02
CA PRO A 33 25.72 18.37 14.47
C PRO A 33 24.56 18.18 13.45
N LYS A 34 24.01 19.28 12.92
CA LYS A 34 22.99 19.27 11.85
C LYS A 34 23.44 18.44 10.64
N ASN A 35 24.61 18.76 10.06
CA ASN A 35 25.12 18.04 8.89
C ASN A 35 25.39 16.56 9.19
N THR A 36 25.87 16.24 10.40
CA THR A 36 26.05 14.84 10.83
C THR A 36 24.72 14.11 10.87
N TYR A 37 23.67 14.74 11.42
CA TYR A 37 22.33 14.17 11.51
C TYR A 37 21.77 13.88 10.12
N LEU A 38 21.69 14.91 9.27
CA LEU A 38 21.08 14.85 7.95
C LEU A 38 21.82 13.87 7.02
N LYS A 39 23.16 13.91 7.01
CA LYS A 39 23.97 12.94 6.25
C LYS A 39 23.71 11.51 6.69
N SER A 40 23.42 11.31 7.97
CA SER A 40 23.18 9.95 8.48
C SER A 40 21.83 9.39 8.08
N GLU A 41 20.78 10.21 8.05
CA GLU A 41 19.47 9.82 7.49
C GLU A 41 19.61 9.49 6.00
N GLN A 42 20.31 10.33 5.22
CA GLN A 42 20.52 10.13 3.77
C GLN A 42 21.28 8.82 3.47
N GLN A 43 22.39 8.57 4.16
CA GLN A 43 23.19 7.35 3.96
C GLN A 43 22.44 6.09 4.41
N THR A 44 21.68 6.17 5.50
CA THR A 44 20.86 5.04 5.98
C THR A 44 19.76 4.70 4.97
N ALA A 45 19.10 5.71 4.40
CA ALA A 45 18.10 5.48 3.36
C ALA A 45 18.68 4.95 2.06
N LYS A 46 19.84 5.49 1.64
CA LYS A 46 20.58 4.96 0.49
C LYS A 46 20.95 3.49 0.69
N MET A 47 21.43 3.12 1.88
CA MET A 47 21.71 1.73 2.24
C MET A 47 20.50 0.82 2.04
N TYR A 48 19.31 1.23 2.51
CA TYR A 48 18.08 0.45 2.29
C TYR A 48 17.67 0.38 0.82
N LYS A 49 17.74 1.51 0.11
CA LYS A 49 17.38 1.60 -1.31
C LYS A 49 18.29 0.72 -2.16
N ASP A 50 19.59 0.76 -1.92
CA ASP A 50 20.58 -0.02 -2.65
C ASP A 50 20.37 -1.52 -2.37
N TYR A 51 20.14 -1.92 -1.11
CA TYR A 51 19.83 -3.29 -0.74
C TYR A 51 18.55 -3.83 -1.41
N PHE A 52 17.49 -3.01 -1.45
CA PHE A 52 16.22 -3.36 -2.09
C PHE A 52 16.34 -3.44 -3.62
N ASN A 53 16.95 -2.43 -4.24
CA ASN A 53 17.09 -2.34 -5.70
C ASN A 53 18.00 -3.43 -6.27
N ASP A 54 19.06 -3.82 -5.55
CA ASP A 54 19.94 -4.94 -5.93
C ASP A 54 19.17 -6.27 -5.97
N ARG A 55 18.16 -6.42 -5.12
CA ARG A 55 17.32 -7.62 -5.03
C ARG A 55 16.16 -7.64 -6.04
N PHE A 56 15.52 -6.50 -6.31
CA PHE A 56 14.28 -6.40 -7.10
C PHE A 56 14.42 -5.52 -8.35
N GLU A 57 15.62 -5.43 -8.92
CA GLU A 57 15.93 -4.49 -10.02
C GLU A 57 14.96 -4.60 -11.20
N ASN A 58 14.65 -5.82 -11.63
CA ASN A 58 13.80 -6.06 -12.81
C ASN A 58 12.34 -5.70 -12.52
N GLU A 59 11.83 -6.07 -11.34
CA GLU A 59 10.49 -5.74 -10.89
C GLU A 59 10.32 -4.22 -10.76
N VAL A 60 11.28 -3.52 -10.14
CA VAL A 60 11.26 -2.05 -10.02
C VAL A 60 11.22 -1.41 -11.41
N LYS A 61 12.11 -1.80 -12.33
CA LYS A 61 12.11 -1.28 -13.71
C LYS A 61 10.85 -1.62 -14.48
N PHE A 62 10.26 -2.80 -14.25
CA PHE A 62 9.02 -3.20 -14.90
C PHE A 62 7.86 -2.34 -14.42
N GLN A 63 7.74 -2.16 -13.11
CA GLN A 63 6.74 -1.27 -12.51
C GLN A 63 6.93 0.16 -13.03
N GLU A 64 8.16 0.69 -13.04
CA GLU A 64 8.50 2.00 -13.62
C GLU A 64 7.90 2.19 -15.02
N LYS A 65 8.08 1.19 -15.91
CA LYS A 65 7.53 1.24 -17.27
C LYS A 65 6.00 1.11 -17.34
N MET A 66 5.32 0.46 -16.39
CA MET A 66 3.86 0.32 -16.38
C MET A 66 3.14 1.66 -16.31
N LYS A 67 3.73 2.67 -15.66
CA LYS A 67 3.14 4.01 -15.54
C LYS A 67 3.07 4.76 -16.87
N ASP A 68 4.12 4.67 -17.68
CA ASP A 68 4.24 5.51 -18.89
C ASP A 68 3.71 4.81 -20.15
N ASN A 69 3.38 3.52 -20.05
CA ASN A 69 2.96 2.69 -21.15
C ASN A 69 1.64 2.00 -20.81
N SER A 70 0.84 1.71 -21.84
CA SER A 70 -0.30 0.85 -21.64
C SER A 70 0.13 -0.54 -21.13
N PHE A 71 -0.74 -1.23 -20.39
CA PHE A 71 -0.49 -2.62 -20.02
C PHE A 71 -1.78 -3.42 -19.98
N LEU A 72 -1.64 -4.72 -20.25
CA LEU A 72 -2.70 -5.70 -20.09
C LEU A 72 -2.17 -6.84 -19.22
N SER A 73 -2.88 -7.12 -18.13
CA SER A 73 -2.60 -8.19 -17.19
C SER A 73 -3.72 -9.22 -17.21
N SER A 74 -3.36 -10.50 -17.13
CA SER A 74 -4.27 -11.62 -16.94
C SER A 74 -3.89 -12.34 -15.66
N LEU A 75 -4.87 -12.58 -14.80
CA LEU A 75 -4.79 -13.40 -13.59
C LEU A 75 -5.68 -14.63 -13.76
N GLU A 76 -5.17 -15.80 -13.39
CA GLU A 76 -5.94 -17.04 -13.30
C GLU A 76 -5.80 -17.58 -11.87
N LEU A 77 -6.92 -17.62 -11.14
CA LEU A 77 -7.02 -18.22 -9.81
C LEU A 77 -7.69 -19.59 -9.92
N SER A 78 -7.04 -20.60 -9.35
CA SER A 78 -7.58 -21.94 -9.16
C SER A 78 -7.28 -22.44 -7.76
N ALA A 79 -7.99 -23.46 -7.29
CA ALA A 79 -7.74 -24.11 -6.01
C ALA A 79 -7.67 -25.62 -6.18
N ASP A 80 -6.86 -26.28 -5.34
CA ASP A 80 -6.82 -27.72 -5.16
C ASP A 80 -7.00 -27.99 -3.66
N ALA A 81 -7.97 -28.86 -3.33
CA ALA A 81 -8.32 -29.20 -1.96
C ALA A 81 -8.32 -30.72 -1.79
N SER A 82 -8.04 -31.16 -0.56
CA SER A 82 -8.05 -32.58 -0.23
C SER A 82 -9.44 -33.20 -0.41
N ASP A 83 -9.48 -34.51 -0.64
CA ASP A 83 -10.74 -35.25 -0.81
C ASP A 83 -11.62 -35.14 0.44
N GLU A 84 -11.02 -35.06 1.63
CA GLU A 84 -11.74 -34.97 2.90
C GLU A 84 -12.47 -33.64 3.05
N ILE A 85 -11.81 -32.52 2.75
CA ILE A 85 -12.42 -31.18 2.76
C ILE A 85 -13.58 -31.14 1.78
N VAL A 86 -13.33 -31.60 0.56
CA VAL A 86 -14.29 -31.50 -0.54
C VAL A 86 -15.53 -32.38 -0.26
N LYS A 87 -15.34 -33.59 0.27
CA LYS A 87 -16.42 -34.44 0.80
C LYS A 87 -17.17 -33.77 1.95
N GLY A 88 -16.48 -33.16 2.90
CA GLY A 88 -17.07 -32.46 4.03
C GLY A 88 -17.96 -31.27 3.63
N LEU A 89 -17.61 -30.60 2.52
CA LEU A 89 -18.40 -29.52 1.92
C LEU A 89 -19.54 -30.04 1.02
N GLY A 90 -19.62 -31.34 0.76
CA GLY A 90 -20.60 -31.93 -0.17
C GLY A 90 -20.37 -31.53 -1.63
N ILE A 91 -19.14 -31.12 -1.98
CA ILE A 91 -18.76 -30.71 -3.33
C ILE A 91 -17.96 -31.87 -3.95
N PRO A 92 -18.12 -32.22 -5.24
CA PRO A 92 -17.22 -33.17 -5.90
C PRO A 92 -15.84 -32.56 -6.20
N LYS A 93 -14.76 -33.35 -6.06
CA LYS A 93 -13.40 -32.87 -6.38
C LYS A 93 -13.22 -32.49 -7.84
N SER A 94 -13.92 -33.17 -8.75
CA SER A 94 -14.00 -32.80 -10.16
C SER A 94 -14.49 -31.37 -10.34
N VAL A 95 -15.47 -30.90 -9.55
CA VAL A 95 -16.01 -29.54 -9.62
C VAL A 95 -14.98 -28.51 -9.18
N VAL A 96 -14.29 -28.74 -8.06
CA VAL A 96 -13.25 -27.83 -7.55
C VAL A 96 -12.13 -27.68 -8.58
N ASN A 97 -11.60 -28.81 -9.08
CA ASN A 97 -10.50 -28.83 -10.04
C ASN A 97 -10.87 -28.23 -11.40
N ALA A 98 -12.14 -28.34 -11.79
CA ALA A 98 -12.68 -27.77 -13.02
C ALA A 98 -13.17 -26.31 -12.85
N SER A 99 -12.95 -25.70 -11.68
CA SER A 99 -13.33 -24.33 -11.39
C SER A 99 -12.13 -23.40 -11.36
N LYS A 100 -12.25 -22.26 -12.03
CA LYS A 100 -11.23 -21.22 -12.07
C LYS A 100 -11.84 -19.86 -12.31
N ILE A 101 -11.17 -18.82 -11.85
CA ILE A 101 -11.54 -17.43 -12.10
C ILE A 101 -10.43 -16.82 -12.93
N LYS A 102 -10.76 -16.39 -14.15
CA LYS A 102 -9.86 -15.56 -14.96
C LYS A 102 -10.26 -14.11 -14.82
N MET A 103 -9.32 -13.25 -14.48
CA MET A 103 -9.50 -11.80 -14.49
C MET A 103 -8.49 -11.18 -15.44
N SER A 104 -8.92 -10.35 -16.38
CA SER A 104 -8.01 -9.54 -17.19
C SER A 104 -8.25 -8.07 -16.90
N TYR A 105 -7.19 -7.30 -16.67
CA TYR A 105 -7.31 -5.86 -16.48
C TYR A 105 -6.22 -5.13 -17.23
N GLY A 106 -6.52 -3.92 -17.69
CA GLY A 106 -5.58 -3.13 -18.44
C GLY A 106 -5.92 -1.66 -18.45
N HIS A 107 -4.89 -0.86 -18.71
CA HIS A 107 -4.96 0.58 -18.69
C HIS A 107 -4.02 1.17 -19.74
N ASP A 108 -4.49 2.17 -20.48
CA ASP A 108 -3.70 3.03 -21.35
C ASP A 108 -3.81 4.47 -20.85
N PRO A 109 -2.76 5.02 -20.21
CA PRO A 109 -2.80 6.36 -19.63
C PRO A 109 -2.85 7.45 -20.70
N LYS A 110 -2.44 7.18 -21.95
CA LYS A 110 -2.44 8.17 -23.03
C LYS A 110 -3.77 8.23 -23.75
N LYS A 111 -4.45 7.10 -23.90
CA LYS A 111 -5.79 7.01 -24.50
C LYS A 111 -6.90 7.15 -23.48
N GLU A 112 -6.58 7.20 -22.19
CA GLU A 112 -7.54 7.17 -21.08
C GLU A 112 -8.54 6.02 -21.24
N LYS A 113 -8.01 4.82 -21.54
CA LYS A 113 -8.80 3.61 -21.68
C LYS A 113 -8.45 2.62 -20.59
N SER A 114 -9.45 2.06 -19.95
CA SER A 114 -9.28 1.01 -18.94
C SER A 114 -10.30 -0.10 -19.09
N MET A 115 -9.94 -1.31 -18.67
CA MET A 115 -10.87 -2.43 -18.59
C MET A 115 -10.56 -3.36 -17.44
N ILE A 116 -11.60 -4.00 -16.93
CA ILE A 116 -11.58 -5.17 -16.07
C ILE A 116 -12.57 -6.17 -16.67
N ASN A 117 -12.10 -7.39 -16.92
CA ASN A 117 -12.88 -8.53 -17.36
C ASN A 117 -12.79 -9.62 -16.31
N LEU A 118 -13.92 -10.22 -15.97
CA LEU A 118 -14.01 -11.40 -15.11
C LEU A 118 -14.72 -12.52 -15.88
N GLU A 119 -14.06 -13.66 -15.98
CA GLU A 119 -14.52 -14.85 -16.70
C GLU A 119 -14.45 -16.06 -15.76
N PRO A 120 -15.50 -16.27 -14.95
CA PRO A 120 -15.57 -17.42 -14.07
C PRO A 120 -15.92 -18.69 -14.85
N THR A 121 -15.23 -19.77 -14.51
CA THR A 121 -15.55 -21.14 -14.94
C THR A 121 -15.88 -21.95 -13.70
N ILE A 122 -17.02 -22.63 -13.69
CA ILE A 122 -17.41 -23.54 -12.60
C ILE A 122 -17.79 -24.88 -13.19
N ALA A 123 -17.18 -25.97 -12.71
CA ALA A 123 -17.40 -27.32 -13.25
C ALA A 123 -17.30 -27.36 -14.79
N ASP A 124 -16.19 -26.83 -15.34
CA ASP A 124 -15.94 -26.70 -16.80
C ASP A 124 -16.99 -25.89 -17.57
N SER A 125 -17.81 -25.11 -16.87
CA SER A 125 -18.84 -24.26 -17.46
C SER A 125 -18.41 -22.81 -17.40
N GLU A 126 -18.11 -22.24 -18.56
CA GLU A 126 -17.91 -20.80 -18.69
C GLU A 126 -19.23 -20.09 -18.39
N LEU A 127 -19.20 -19.19 -17.40
CA LEU A 127 -20.37 -18.42 -17.01
C LEU A 127 -20.57 -17.17 -17.88
N GLY A 128 -19.65 -16.92 -18.81
CA GLY A 128 -19.61 -15.72 -19.63
C GLY A 128 -18.74 -14.63 -19.02
N LYS A 129 -18.59 -13.54 -19.77
CA LYS A 129 -17.69 -12.43 -19.47
C LYS A 129 -18.44 -11.28 -18.80
N PHE A 130 -17.99 -10.91 -17.61
CA PHE A 130 -18.38 -9.67 -16.95
C PHE A 130 -17.31 -8.63 -17.25
N GLN A 131 -17.69 -7.52 -17.89
CA GLN A 131 -16.76 -6.47 -18.28
C GLN A 131 -17.20 -5.13 -17.70
N LEU A 132 -16.25 -4.46 -17.05
CA LEU A 132 -16.30 -3.04 -16.76
C LEU A 132 -15.17 -2.37 -17.56
N ALA A 133 -15.52 -1.42 -18.41
CA ALA A 133 -14.55 -0.66 -19.19
C ALA A 133 -14.80 0.84 -19.06
N ALA A 134 -13.80 1.66 -19.36
CA ALA A 134 -13.93 3.10 -19.38
C ALA A 134 -13.08 3.71 -20.48
N ASP A 135 -13.59 4.76 -21.11
CA ASP A 135 -12.83 5.72 -21.90
C ASP A 135 -12.82 7.09 -21.20
N LYS A 136 -12.30 8.11 -21.88
CA LYS A 136 -12.25 9.48 -21.37
C LYS A 136 -13.62 10.06 -20.96
N ASP A 137 -14.71 9.62 -21.61
CA ASP A 137 -16.04 10.21 -21.48
C ASP A 137 -17.00 9.32 -20.67
N LYS A 138 -16.89 7.99 -20.77
CA LYS A 138 -17.89 7.05 -20.26
C LYS A 138 -17.30 5.78 -19.66
N HIS A 139 -18.07 5.19 -18.76
CA HIS A 139 -17.95 3.79 -18.36
C HIS A 139 -18.91 2.92 -19.17
N TYR A 140 -18.51 1.68 -19.42
CA TYR A 140 -19.26 0.67 -20.14
C TYR A 140 -19.34 -0.59 -19.29
N PHE A 141 -20.53 -1.20 -19.26
CA PHE A 141 -20.78 -2.43 -18.51
C PHE A 141 -21.47 -3.47 -19.41
N GLU A 142 -20.93 -4.68 -19.38
CA GLU A 142 -21.42 -5.84 -20.11
C GLU A 142 -21.39 -7.07 -19.19
N SER A 143 -22.45 -7.86 -19.19
CA SER A 143 -22.56 -9.04 -18.34
C SER A 143 -23.47 -10.08 -18.96
N PRO A 144 -23.22 -11.39 -18.74
CA PRO A 144 -24.16 -12.45 -19.10
C PRO A 144 -25.50 -12.37 -18.36
N LEU A 145 -25.63 -11.53 -17.34
CA LEU A 145 -26.85 -11.37 -16.55
C LEU A 145 -27.93 -10.53 -17.24
N PHE A 146 -27.60 -9.77 -18.28
CA PHE A 146 -28.56 -8.96 -19.03
C PHE A 146 -28.18 -8.87 -20.51
N LYS A 147 -29.14 -8.53 -21.36
CA LYS A 147 -28.89 -8.34 -22.79
C LYS A 147 -28.37 -6.94 -23.13
N GLY A 148 -27.31 -6.89 -23.92
CA GLY A 148 -26.74 -5.67 -24.47
C GLY A 148 -25.70 -5.02 -23.57
N LYS A 149 -25.28 -3.82 -23.95
CA LYS A 149 -24.26 -3.03 -23.26
C LYS A 149 -24.87 -1.77 -22.70
N TYR A 150 -24.43 -1.38 -21.52
CA TYR A 150 -24.84 -0.13 -20.90
C TYR A 150 -23.64 0.79 -20.75
N SER A 151 -23.89 2.10 -20.76
CA SER A 151 -22.89 3.12 -20.49
C SER A 151 -23.37 4.13 -19.46
N VAL A 152 -22.43 4.79 -18.81
CA VAL A 152 -22.65 5.88 -17.86
C VAL A 152 -21.61 6.95 -18.13
N ASN A 153 -22.00 8.22 -18.26
CA ASN A 153 -21.01 9.29 -18.40
C ASN A 153 -20.16 9.39 -17.13
N ASN A 154 -18.87 9.67 -17.29
CA ASN A 154 -17.93 9.82 -16.18
C ASN A 154 -18.37 10.93 -15.20
N SER A 155 -19.10 11.94 -15.68
CA SER A 155 -19.69 13.02 -14.86
C SER A 155 -20.87 12.58 -13.99
N ASP A 156 -21.46 11.42 -14.28
CA ASP A 156 -22.72 11.00 -13.69
C ASP A 156 -22.57 9.74 -12.82
N LEU A 157 -21.35 9.20 -12.66
CA LEU A 157 -21.06 7.96 -11.94
C LEU A 157 -21.61 7.94 -10.51
N LEU A 158 -21.46 9.04 -9.77
CA LEU A 158 -21.98 9.18 -8.41
C LEU A 158 -23.51 9.12 -8.40
N SER A 159 -24.17 9.81 -9.34
CA SER A 159 -25.62 9.77 -9.45
C SER A 159 -26.12 8.36 -9.78
N THR A 160 -25.35 7.60 -10.58
CA THR A 160 -25.66 6.22 -10.90
C THR A 160 -25.42 5.31 -9.70
N TYR A 161 -24.31 5.48 -8.97
CA TYR A 161 -24.05 4.79 -7.71
C TYR A 161 -25.20 4.97 -6.73
N SER A 162 -25.62 6.22 -6.47
CA SER A 162 -26.72 6.53 -5.57
C SER A 162 -28.05 5.90 -5.99
N LYS A 163 -28.34 5.86 -7.30
CA LYS A 163 -29.54 5.17 -7.81
C LYS A 163 -29.49 3.66 -7.61
N LEU A 164 -28.31 3.05 -7.70
CA LEU A 164 -28.12 1.60 -7.57
C LEU A 164 -28.10 1.14 -6.11
N THR A 165 -27.51 1.94 -5.21
CA THR A 165 -27.38 1.59 -3.80
C THR A 165 -28.54 2.08 -2.94
N GLY A 166 -29.29 3.08 -3.42
CA GLY A 166 -30.30 3.78 -2.62
C GLY A 166 -29.71 4.78 -1.62
N GLU A 167 -28.38 4.94 -1.59
CA GLU A 167 -27.68 5.96 -0.80
C GLU A 167 -27.80 7.31 -1.50
N ASP A 168 -28.22 8.37 -0.81
CA ASP A 168 -28.29 9.69 -1.41
C ASP A 168 -26.89 10.25 -1.74
N GLU A 169 -26.81 11.12 -2.74
CA GLU A 169 -25.51 11.64 -3.22
C GLU A 169 -24.76 12.46 -2.17
N GLU A 170 -25.44 13.09 -1.22
CA GLU A 170 -24.81 13.91 -0.19
C GLU A 170 -24.12 13.00 0.83
N THR A 171 -24.82 11.99 1.33
CA THR A 171 -24.27 10.94 2.21
C THR A 171 -23.11 10.21 1.52
N ALA A 172 -23.25 9.83 0.25
CA ALA A 172 -22.17 9.18 -0.50
C ALA A 172 -20.92 10.09 -0.58
N LYS A 173 -21.08 11.40 -0.83
CA LYS A 173 -19.97 12.37 -0.80
C LYS A 173 -19.35 12.52 0.57
N GLU A 174 -20.16 12.55 1.64
CA GLU A 174 -19.68 12.60 3.02
C GLU A 174 -18.84 11.36 3.38
N ASN A 175 -19.22 10.19 2.85
CA ASN A 175 -18.47 8.95 2.93
C ASN A 175 -17.25 8.91 2.00
N GLY A 176 -17.00 9.99 1.27
CA GLY A 176 -15.87 10.12 0.36
C GLY A 176 -16.03 9.25 -0.87
N ILE A 177 -17.23 9.19 -1.46
CA ILE A 177 -17.52 8.58 -2.77
C ILE A 177 -17.77 9.71 -3.78
N THR A 178 -17.05 9.68 -4.89
CA THR A 178 -17.07 10.72 -5.93
C THR A 178 -16.98 10.10 -7.31
N ASN A 179 -17.32 10.87 -8.34
CA ASN A 179 -17.12 10.43 -9.73
C ASN A 179 -15.68 9.98 -10.01
N GLN A 180 -14.67 10.69 -9.48
CA GLN A 180 -13.27 10.36 -9.68
C GLN A 180 -12.89 9.02 -9.01
N GLN A 181 -13.39 8.75 -7.81
CA GLN A 181 -13.11 7.48 -7.13
C GLN A 181 -13.82 6.29 -7.77
N LEU A 182 -14.97 6.53 -8.39
CA LEU A 182 -15.68 5.52 -9.16
C LEU A 182 -15.11 5.35 -10.57
N ASN A 183 -14.28 6.29 -11.05
CA ASN A 183 -13.75 6.27 -12.40
C ASN A 183 -12.57 5.29 -12.52
N LEU A 184 -12.72 4.30 -13.39
CA LEU A 184 -11.75 3.24 -13.61
C LEU A 184 -10.39 3.76 -14.12
N ASN A 185 -10.38 4.79 -14.99
CA ASN A 185 -9.14 5.42 -15.46
C ASN A 185 -8.39 6.08 -14.30
N THR A 186 -9.12 6.75 -13.41
CA THR A 186 -8.54 7.35 -12.20
C THR A 186 -8.02 6.28 -11.24
N LEU A 187 -8.80 5.22 -10.98
CA LEU A 187 -8.39 4.10 -10.13
C LEU A 187 -7.08 3.46 -10.61
N PHE A 188 -6.96 3.16 -11.90
CA PHE A 188 -5.73 2.58 -12.44
C PHE A 188 -4.57 3.57 -12.47
N SER A 189 -4.82 4.84 -12.79
CA SER A 189 -3.78 5.88 -12.73
C SER A 189 -3.22 6.01 -11.31
N ASN A 190 -4.09 5.95 -10.29
CA ASN A 190 -3.70 6.01 -8.88
C ASN A 190 -2.92 4.78 -8.43
N ALA A 191 -3.38 3.59 -8.83
CA ALA A 191 -2.66 2.35 -8.54
C ALA A 191 -1.27 2.33 -9.19
N GLN A 192 -1.08 3.08 -10.27
CA GLN A 192 0.19 3.28 -10.95
C GLN A 192 0.99 4.49 -10.43
N ALA A 193 0.46 5.30 -9.50
CA ALA A 193 1.23 6.38 -8.90
C ALA A 193 2.44 5.78 -8.18
N GLN A 194 3.64 6.06 -8.69
CA GLN A 194 4.84 5.31 -8.31
C GLN A 194 5.57 5.92 -7.13
N GLN A 195 6.42 5.10 -6.52
CA GLN A 195 7.47 5.55 -5.61
C GLN A 195 8.21 6.79 -6.13
N SER A 196 8.42 6.95 -7.44
CA SER A 196 9.11 8.12 -8.02
C SER A 196 8.32 9.44 -7.88
N ASP A 197 6.99 9.43 -8.00
CA ASP A 197 6.16 10.62 -7.76
C ASP A 197 6.12 10.97 -6.27
N TYR A 198 5.97 9.94 -5.42
CA TYR A 198 6.08 10.10 -3.97
C TYR A 198 7.49 10.55 -3.55
N SER A 199 8.55 10.10 -4.23
CA SER A 199 9.93 10.50 -3.94
C SER A 199 10.17 11.98 -4.25
N LYS A 200 9.63 12.51 -5.35
CA LYS A 200 9.74 13.94 -5.68
C LYS A 200 9.02 14.81 -4.66
N ILE A 201 7.80 14.42 -4.27
CA ILE A 201 7.06 15.10 -3.22
C ILE A 201 7.83 14.97 -1.90
N ALA A 202 8.27 13.78 -1.52
CA ALA A 202 9.05 13.57 -0.30
C ALA A 202 10.32 14.42 -0.27
N GLU A 203 11.10 14.46 -1.35
CA GLU A 203 12.31 15.28 -1.51
C GLU A 203 12.01 16.76 -1.27
N LYS A 204 11.04 17.32 -2.00
CA LYS A 204 10.65 18.74 -1.88
C LYS A 204 10.25 19.13 -0.46
N TYR A 205 9.41 18.32 0.19
CA TYR A 205 8.97 18.60 1.55
C TYR A 205 10.07 18.38 2.58
N SER A 206 11.05 17.54 2.27
CA SER A 206 12.20 17.31 3.14
C SER A 206 13.17 18.45 3.10
N GLU A 207 13.47 18.98 1.92
CA GLU A 207 14.26 20.21 1.76
C GLU A 207 13.60 21.36 2.53
N LEU A 208 12.28 21.55 2.36
CA LEU A 208 11.52 22.54 3.10
C LEU A 208 11.65 22.37 4.62
N ILE A 209 11.53 21.14 5.13
CA ILE A 209 11.66 20.87 6.57
C ILE A 209 13.09 21.18 7.03
N VAL A 210 14.11 20.71 6.31
CA VAL A 210 15.53 20.91 6.64
C VAL A 210 15.91 22.40 6.69
N ASP A 211 15.33 23.20 5.80
CA ASP A 211 15.49 24.66 5.78
C ASP A 211 14.87 25.36 7.01
N LYS A 212 13.89 24.73 7.66
CA LYS A 212 13.28 25.25 8.90
C LYS A 212 13.97 24.80 10.17
N LEU A 213 14.90 23.84 10.08
CA LEU A 213 15.70 23.36 11.21
C LEU A 213 16.90 24.28 11.43
N ASP A 214 17.00 24.86 12.62
CA ASP A 214 18.11 25.71 13.01
C ASP A 214 19.26 24.85 13.56
N ASP A 215 20.51 25.32 13.48
CA ASP A 215 21.67 24.55 13.97
C ASP A 215 21.56 24.26 15.48
N ASP A 216 20.97 25.18 16.24
CA ASP A 216 20.70 25.07 17.68
C ASP A 216 19.66 23.99 18.02
N ASN A 217 18.92 23.47 17.03
CA ASN A 217 18.06 22.29 17.25
C ASN A 217 18.89 21.00 17.38
N PHE A 218 20.20 21.03 17.12
CA PHE A 218 21.03 19.84 17.07
C PHE A 218 22.16 19.85 18.11
N ASP A 219 22.15 18.85 18.97
CA ASP A 219 23.17 18.64 19.98
C ASP A 219 24.01 17.40 19.69
N LYS A 220 25.33 17.53 19.87
CA LYS A 220 26.26 16.39 19.82
C LYS A 220 26.56 15.90 21.22
N GLY A 221 26.19 14.66 21.50
CA GLY A 221 26.45 14.03 22.79
C GLY A 221 27.92 13.63 22.96
N LYS A 222 28.24 13.21 24.20
CA LYS A 222 29.54 12.62 24.53
C LYS A 222 29.68 11.23 23.88
N LYS A 223 30.93 10.81 23.65
CA LYS A 223 31.22 9.48 23.10
C LYS A 223 30.78 8.42 24.12
N GLU A 224 29.92 7.51 23.71
CA GLU A 224 29.37 6.44 24.56
C GLU A 224 29.47 5.08 23.87
N GLU A 225 29.55 4.02 24.67
CA GLU A 225 29.50 2.64 24.18
C GLU A 225 28.05 2.19 24.16
N ILE A 226 27.57 1.76 22.99
CA ILE A 226 26.24 1.19 22.81
C ILE A 226 26.34 -0.25 22.36
N LYS A 227 25.31 -1.04 22.68
CA LYS A 227 25.16 -2.40 22.17
C LYS A 227 24.08 -2.42 21.09
N VAL A 228 24.42 -2.88 19.90
CA VAL A 228 23.50 -3.04 18.76
C VAL A 228 23.64 -4.47 18.27
N ASN A 229 22.55 -5.22 18.24
CA ASN A 229 22.52 -6.61 17.74
C ASN A 229 23.56 -7.57 18.37
N GLY A 230 23.99 -7.32 19.61
CA GLY A 230 25.01 -8.12 20.29
C GLY A 230 26.41 -7.48 20.29
N GLU A 231 26.66 -6.56 19.37
CA GLU A 231 27.96 -5.94 19.11
C GLU A 231 28.09 -4.58 19.77
N LYS A 232 29.32 -4.19 20.10
CA LYS A 232 29.63 -2.94 20.81
C LYS A 232 30.13 -1.88 19.83
N TYR A 233 29.48 -0.72 19.83
CA TYR A 233 29.87 0.44 19.04
C TYR A 233 30.22 1.60 19.95
N LYS A 234 31.31 2.31 19.65
CA LYS A 234 31.74 3.47 20.43
C LYS A 234 31.53 4.76 19.63
N VAL A 235 30.32 5.31 19.74
CA VAL A 235 29.81 6.37 18.85
C VAL A 235 29.47 7.64 19.61
N ARG A 236 29.32 8.76 18.89
CA ARG A 236 28.79 10.01 19.46
C ARG A 236 27.37 10.19 18.95
N PRO A 237 26.35 10.20 19.81
CA PRO A 237 24.99 10.41 19.35
C PRO A 237 24.80 11.86 18.91
N VAL A 238 23.84 12.07 18.02
CA VAL A 238 23.36 13.39 17.64
C VAL A 238 21.87 13.45 17.94
N THR A 239 21.44 14.52 18.60
CA THR A 239 20.05 14.71 19.01
C THR A 239 19.47 15.90 18.29
N LEU A 240 18.37 15.70 17.56
CA LEU A 240 17.48 16.75 17.09
C LEU A 240 16.41 17.00 18.16
N THR A 241 16.25 18.24 18.59
CA THR A 241 15.19 18.68 19.49
C THR A 241 14.35 19.76 18.83
N LEU A 242 13.06 19.46 18.64
CA LEU A 242 12.05 20.41 18.21
C LEU A 242 11.18 20.81 19.39
N SER A 243 11.19 22.10 19.72
CA SER A 243 10.22 22.68 20.64
C SER A 243 8.82 22.67 20.03
N ARG A 244 7.79 22.90 20.84
CA ARG A 244 6.42 23.03 20.31
C ARG A 244 6.29 24.22 19.33
N ALA A 245 7.11 25.26 19.51
CA ALA A 245 7.17 26.40 18.59
C ALA A 245 7.77 26.00 17.24
N ASP A 246 8.84 25.19 17.25
CA ASP A 246 9.47 24.69 16.03
C ASP A 246 8.51 23.77 15.27
N THR A 247 7.81 22.87 15.98
CA THR A 247 6.78 22.00 15.38
C THR A 247 5.67 22.82 14.74
N LYS A 248 5.20 23.90 15.38
CA LYS A 248 4.21 24.84 14.79
C LYS A 248 4.76 25.51 13.53
N LYS A 249 5.99 26.04 13.58
CA LYS A 249 6.68 26.70 12.45
C LYS A 249 6.79 25.76 11.24
N ILE A 250 7.25 24.52 11.47
CA ILE A 250 7.39 23.50 10.42
C ILE A 250 6.03 23.10 9.85
N THR A 251 5.04 22.85 10.73
CA THR A 251 3.66 22.53 10.31
C THR A 251 3.12 23.59 9.36
N LEU A 252 3.24 24.87 9.74
CA LEU A 252 2.75 25.97 8.93
C LEU A 252 3.45 26.02 7.57
N ALA A 253 4.78 25.88 7.55
CA ALA A 253 5.56 25.87 6.31
C ALA A 253 5.12 24.74 5.37
N VAL A 254 4.94 23.51 5.89
CA VAL A 254 4.48 22.35 5.13
C VAL A 254 3.10 22.59 4.51
N LEU A 255 2.15 23.14 5.28
CA LEU A 255 0.80 23.45 4.77
C LEU A 255 0.82 24.59 3.75
N GLU A 256 1.64 25.61 3.96
CA GLU A 256 1.82 26.72 3.01
C GLU A 256 2.44 26.24 1.69
N GLU A 257 3.37 25.27 1.74
CA GLU A 257 3.91 24.62 0.54
C GLU A 257 2.84 23.75 -0.15
N ALA A 258 2.10 22.94 0.62
CA ALA A 258 1.02 22.11 0.10
C ALA A 258 -0.07 22.88 -0.63
N LYS A 259 -0.37 24.10 -0.18
CA LYS A 259 -1.35 24.95 -0.84
C LYS A 259 -0.98 25.31 -2.29
N LYS A 260 0.32 25.47 -2.58
CA LYS A 260 0.83 25.90 -3.88
C LYS A 260 1.44 24.75 -4.71
N ASP A 261 1.51 23.55 -4.14
CA ASP A 261 2.13 22.40 -4.78
C ASP A 261 1.16 21.75 -5.79
N LYS A 262 1.46 21.94 -7.08
CA LYS A 262 0.66 21.38 -8.17
C LYS A 262 0.78 19.86 -8.27
N ASP A 263 1.92 19.28 -7.91
CA ASP A 263 2.13 17.84 -7.99
C ASP A 263 1.40 17.14 -6.86
N LEU A 264 1.47 17.70 -5.63
CA LEU A 264 0.64 17.22 -4.53
C LEU A 264 -0.85 17.42 -4.82
N LYS A 265 -1.25 18.57 -5.37
CA LYS A 265 -2.64 18.82 -5.75
C LYS A 265 -3.13 17.80 -6.77
N LYS A 266 -2.34 17.54 -7.82
CA LYS A 266 -2.65 16.51 -8.83
C LYS A 266 -2.78 15.14 -8.20
N LEU A 267 -1.87 14.74 -7.32
CA LEU A 267 -1.93 13.46 -6.62
C LEU A 267 -3.15 13.34 -5.68
N MET A 268 -3.55 14.42 -5.02
CA MET A 268 -4.74 14.46 -4.17
C MET A 268 -6.04 14.43 -4.99
N GLU A 269 -6.09 15.18 -6.10
CA GLU A 269 -7.20 15.13 -7.07
C GLU A 269 -7.33 13.74 -7.70
N GLU A 270 -6.21 13.12 -8.06
CA GLU A 270 -6.13 11.73 -8.51
C GLU A 270 -6.71 10.79 -7.45
N GLN A 271 -6.34 10.94 -6.17
CA GLN A 271 -6.91 10.15 -5.06
C GLN A 271 -8.37 10.50 -4.68
N GLY A 272 -9.04 11.35 -5.45
CA GLY A 272 -10.45 11.67 -5.24
C GLY A 272 -10.71 12.74 -4.18
N ALA A 273 -9.68 13.45 -3.70
CA ALA A 273 -9.87 14.66 -2.92
C ALA A 273 -10.43 15.74 -3.85
N THR A 274 -11.70 16.11 -3.63
CA THR A 274 -12.42 17.03 -4.52
C THR A 274 -11.92 18.48 -4.41
N LYS A 275 -12.49 19.33 -5.30
CA LYS A 275 -12.34 20.79 -5.53
C LYS A 275 -12.05 21.71 -4.34
N ASP A 276 -12.17 21.23 -3.11
CA ASP A 276 -11.93 21.96 -1.87
C ASP A 276 -10.51 21.76 -1.28
N PHE A 277 -9.60 21.02 -1.92
CA PHE A 277 -8.20 20.84 -1.42
C PHE A 277 -7.53 22.17 -1.02
N GLU A 278 -7.62 23.21 -1.86
CA GLU A 278 -7.06 24.52 -1.54
C GLU A 278 -7.77 25.21 -0.36
N LYS A 279 -9.08 25.01 -0.23
CA LYS A 279 -9.91 25.56 0.85
C LYS A 279 -9.65 24.83 2.17
N ASP A 280 -9.49 23.51 2.14
CA ASP A 280 -9.16 22.69 3.29
C ASP A 280 -7.76 22.96 3.81
N ILE A 281 -6.78 23.09 2.90
CA ILE A 281 -5.45 23.53 3.28
C ILE A 281 -5.48 24.96 3.83
N LYS A 282 -6.22 25.88 3.21
CA LYS A 282 -6.37 27.24 3.73
C LYS A 282 -6.95 27.23 5.14
N LYS A 283 -8.01 26.47 5.38
CA LYS A 283 -8.60 26.29 6.71
C LYS A 283 -7.61 25.70 7.70
N ALA A 284 -6.81 24.71 7.29
CA ALA A 284 -5.76 24.12 8.11
C ALA A 284 -4.66 25.14 8.46
N ILE A 285 -4.26 25.98 7.51
CA ILE A 285 -3.31 27.09 7.72
C ILE A 285 -3.86 28.07 8.75
N ASP A 286 -5.11 28.53 8.57
CA ASP A 286 -5.75 29.48 9.48
C ASP A 286 -5.87 28.89 10.90
N ASP A 287 -6.30 27.62 10.98
CA ASP A 287 -6.34 26.84 12.22
C ASP A 287 -4.97 26.77 12.93
N VAL A 288 -3.89 26.50 12.19
CA VAL A 288 -2.52 26.44 12.74
C VAL A 288 -2.08 27.81 13.25
N LYS A 289 -2.39 28.88 12.52
CA LYS A 289 -2.04 30.25 12.92
C LYS A 289 -2.69 30.62 14.26
N GLU A 290 -3.98 30.32 14.41
CA GLU A 290 -4.76 30.59 15.62
C GLU A 290 -4.41 29.67 16.80
N THR A 291 -3.99 28.42 16.54
CA THR A 291 -3.67 27.45 17.59
C THR A 291 -2.45 27.89 18.40
N LYS A 292 -2.53 27.87 19.73
CA LYS A 292 -1.41 28.28 20.59
C LYS A 292 -0.24 27.31 20.48
N LYS A 293 0.99 27.80 20.63
CA LYS A 293 2.21 26.99 20.48
C LYS A 293 2.27 25.80 21.43
N ASP A 294 1.71 25.92 22.63
CA ASP A 294 1.67 24.87 23.66
C ASP A 294 0.79 23.67 23.29
N GLU A 295 -0.09 23.80 22.30
CA GLU A 295 -0.92 22.70 21.80
C GLU A 295 -0.18 21.78 20.82
N PHE A 296 1.01 22.16 20.36
CA PHE A 296 1.82 21.35 19.45
C PHE A 296 2.72 20.37 20.21
N ALA A 297 3.14 19.30 19.55
CA ALA A 297 4.02 18.30 20.14
C ALA A 297 5.47 18.80 20.24
N LYS A 298 6.19 18.34 21.28
CA LYS A 298 7.65 18.38 21.34
C LYS A 298 8.19 17.10 20.72
N ILE A 299 9.23 17.20 19.89
CA ILE A 299 9.87 16.04 19.26
C ILE A 299 11.33 16.00 19.67
N GLN A 300 11.82 14.83 20.05
CA GLN A 300 13.24 14.56 20.26
C GLN A 300 13.63 13.32 19.46
N SER A 301 14.62 13.45 18.58
CA SER A 301 15.16 12.33 17.79
C SER A 301 16.66 12.20 18.06
N LYS A 302 17.05 11.15 18.78
CA LYS A 302 18.45 10.82 19.07
C LYS A 302 18.87 9.67 18.16
N ILE A 303 19.89 9.92 17.34
CA ILE A 303 20.49 8.91 16.47
C ILE A 303 21.91 8.59 16.92
N TYR A 304 22.31 7.34 16.71
CA TYR A 304 23.64 6.84 16.97
C TYR A 304 24.20 6.33 15.64
N THR A 305 25.37 6.83 15.27
CA THR A 305 25.85 6.69 13.89
C THR A 305 27.24 6.08 13.84
N GLU A 306 27.43 5.11 12.94
CA GLU A 306 28.69 4.47 12.62
C GLU A 306 28.95 4.67 11.11
N LYS A 307 30.09 5.24 10.73
CA LYS A 307 30.41 5.59 9.31
C LYS A 307 29.28 6.35 8.58
N HIS A 308 28.56 7.22 9.29
CA HIS A 308 27.37 7.95 8.80
C HIS A 308 26.14 7.08 8.52
N THR A 309 26.07 5.83 8.98
CA THR A 309 24.83 5.06 8.98
C THR A 309 24.26 5.04 10.38
N ILE A 310 22.95 5.22 10.52
CA ILE A 310 22.23 5.12 11.79
C ILE A 310 22.20 3.65 12.18
N VAL A 311 22.82 3.30 13.31
CA VAL A 311 22.80 1.94 13.86
C VAL A 311 21.78 1.76 14.98
N LYS A 312 21.41 2.87 15.62
CA LYS A 312 20.37 2.94 16.66
C LYS A 312 19.67 4.28 16.59
N ARG A 313 18.36 4.30 16.83
CA ARG A 313 17.57 5.52 16.96
C ARG A 313 16.58 5.46 18.11
N GLU A 314 16.32 6.63 18.69
CA GLU A 314 15.36 6.84 19.77
C GLU A 314 14.60 8.14 19.48
N ILE A 315 13.32 8.04 19.15
CA ILE A 315 12.44 9.18 18.91
C ILE A 315 11.40 9.21 20.01
N THR A 316 11.15 10.39 20.56
CA THR A 316 10.07 10.65 21.52
C THR A 316 9.27 11.84 21.03
N ILE A 317 7.96 11.62 20.86
CA ILE A 317 6.97 12.65 20.58
C ILE A 317 6.18 12.84 21.87
N THR A 318 6.14 14.06 22.38
CA THR A 318 5.39 14.40 23.60
C THR A 318 4.29 15.38 23.23
N ASP A 319 3.04 15.01 23.46
CA ASP A 319 1.88 15.86 23.15
C ASP A 319 1.70 17.00 24.19
N LYS A 320 0.57 17.71 24.12
CA LYS A 320 0.23 18.80 25.06
C LYS A 320 -0.09 18.28 26.48
N GLU A 321 -0.60 17.06 26.59
CA GLU A 321 -0.97 16.36 27.83
C GLU A 321 0.21 15.61 28.45
N ASN A 322 1.36 15.63 27.78
CA ASN A 322 2.60 14.92 28.11
C ASN A 322 2.56 13.40 27.90
N ASN A 323 1.57 12.89 27.16
CA ASN A 323 1.60 11.51 26.68
C ASN A 323 2.74 11.36 25.66
N LYS A 324 3.46 10.24 25.72
CA LYS A 324 4.59 9.99 24.83
C LYS A 324 4.30 8.88 23.84
N THR A 325 4.72 9.12 22.60
CA THR A 325 4.95 8.07 21.60
C THR A 325 6.45 7.90 21.45
N LYS A 326 6.95 6.68 21.60
CA LYS A 326 8.39 6.37 21.55
C LYS A 326 8.67 5.41 20.41
N ILE A 327 9.60 5.76 19.52
CA ILE A 327 10.14 4.86 18.51
C ILE A 327 11.57 4.54 18.92
N LYS A 328 11.87 3.27 19.16
CA LYS A 328 13.23 2.82 19.45
C LYS A 328 13.57 1.74 18.46
N GLY A 329 14.76 1.79 17.90
CA GLY A 329 15.19 0.69 17.07
C GLY A 329 16.66 0.70 16.76
N THR A 330 17.08 -0.43 16.22
CA THR A 330 18.43 -0.66 15.72
C THR A 330 18.36 -1.25 14.34
N ASN A 331 19.35 -0.90 13.52
CA ASN A 331 19.54 -1.53 12.23
C ASN A 331 21.02 -1.63 11.89
N THR A 332 21.39 -2.68 11.17
CA THR A 332 22.76 -2.87 10.66
C THR A 332 22.68 -3.54 9.30
N LEU A 333 23.56 -3.15 8.38
CA LEU A 333 23.83 -3.89 7.15
C LEU A 333 25.33 -4.21 7.13
N GLU A 334 25.67 -5.41 7.57
CA GLU A 334 27.05 -5.90 7.65
C GLU A 334 27.10 -7.31 7.05
N ASP A 335 28.14 -7.60 6.27
CA ASP A 335 28.29 -8.88 5.55
C ASP A 335 27.05 -9.30 4.75
N ASN A 336 26.41 -8.33 4.09
CA ASN A 336 25.14 -8.46 3.37
C ASN A 336 23.96 -9.00 4.20
N LYS A 337 24.01 -8.80 5.53
CA LYS A 337 22.92 -9.14 6.45
C LYS A 337 22.29 -7.86 6.99
N LEU A 338 21.10 -7.57 6.49
CA LEU A 338 20.25 -6.52 7.03
C LEU A 338 19.56 -7.03 8.29
N LYS A 339 19.90 -6.49 9.46
CA LYS A 339 19.20 -6.77 10.72
C LYS A 339 18.37 -5.57 11.13
N LEU A 340 17.14 -5.80 11.57
CA LEU A 340 16.21 -4.78 12.06
C LEU A 340 15.64 -5.23 13.41
N ASP A 341 15.51 -4.29 14.35
CA ASP A 341 14.78 -4.48 15.60
C ASP A 341 14.21 -3.11 16.00
N TYR A 342 12.92 -2.93 15.81
CA TYR A 342 12.21 -1.67 16.07
C TYR A 342 11.00 -1.93 16.94
N ALA A 343 10.74 -0.99 17.84
CA ALA A 343 9.58 -0.93 18.70
C ALA A 343 8.97 0.48 18.65
N LEU A 344 7.65 0.52 18.54
CA LEU A 344 6.82 1.71 18.64
C LEU A 344 5.92 1.55 19.86
N ASP A 345 6.20 2.31 20.91
CA ASP A 345 5.49 2.29 22.18
C ASP A 345 4.59 3.54 22.28
N PHE A 346 3.32 3.34 22.62
CA PHE A 346 2.35 4.40 22.89
C PHE A 346 1.97 4.37 24.37
N ASP A 347 2.15 5.49 25.08
CA ASP A 347 1.65 5.63 26.46
C ASP A 347 0.10 5.60 26.48
N GLN A 348 -0.55 6.08 25.41
CA GLN A 348 -1.98 5.87 25.13
C GLN A 348 -2.21 5.70 23.63
N ASP A 349 -2.72 4.53 23.23
CA ASP A 349 -3.17 4.26 21.85
C ASP A 349 -4.50 4.97 21.57
N LYS A 350 -4.63 5.49 20.34
CA LYS A 350 -5.79 6.29 19.92
C LYS A 350 -7.09 5.48 19.90
N TYR A 351 -7.03 4.18 19.68
CA TYR A 351 -8.19 3.33 19.51
C TYR A 351 -8.58 2.65 20.82
N THR A 352 -7.61 2.26 21.63
CA THR A 352 -7.86 1.52 22.88
C THR A 352 -7.74 2.38 24.13
N TYR A 353 -7.19 3.60 24.04
CA TYR A 353 -6.84 4.46 25.18
C TYR A 353 -5.94 3.76 26.23
N ALA A 354 -5.26 2.69 25.82
CA ALA A 354 -4.38 1.87 26.65
C ALA A 354 -2.96 1.85 26.07
N GLU A 355 -2.00 1.36 26.84
CA GLU A 355 -0.63 1.18 26.34
C GLU A 355 -0.64 0.17 25.18
N ALA A 356 0.03 0.53 24.09
CA ALA A 356 0.23 -0.35 22.94
C ALA A 356 1.68 -0.33 22.49
N LYS A 357 2.18 -1.50 22.12
CA LYS A 357 3.52 -1.71 21.62
C LYS A 357 3.45 -2.48 20.31
N TYR A 358 4.03 -1.91 19.27
CA TYR A 358 4.22 -2.57 17.98
C TYR A 358 5.70 -2.85 17.78
N THR A 359 6.07 -4.04 17.32
CA THR A 359 7.46 -4.42 17.08
C THR A 359 7.64 -4.98 15.69
N ILE A 360 8.78 -4.66 15.06
CA ILE A 360 9.26 -5.35 13.87
C ILE A 360 10.71 -5.75 14.11
N LYS A 361 11.00 -7.04 14.02
CA LYS A 361 12.34 -7.58 14.19
C LYS A 361 12.63 -8.60 13.12
N GLY A 362 13.84 -8.61 12.60
CA GLY A 362 14.21 -9.65 11.67
C GLY A 362 15.58 -9.47 11.04
N VAL A 363 15.90 -10.43 10.19
CA VAL A 363 17.14 -10.47 9.42
C VAL A 363 16.81 -10.84 7.99
N SER A 364 17.34 -10.09 7.04
CA SER A 364 17.47 -10.50 5.65
C SER A 364 18.95 -10.70 5.34
N SER A 365 19.31 -11.86 4.81
CA SER A 365 20.70 -12.22 4.50
C SER A 365 20.83 -12.51 3.01
N LYS A 366 21.79 -11.88 2.33
CA LYS A 366 22.20 -12.28 0.98
C LYS A 366 23.38 -13.23 1.06
N GLU A 367 23.20 -14.43 0.53
CA GLU A 367 24.23 -15.46 0.39
C GLU A 367 24.90 -15.39 -0.99
N LYS A 368 25.82 -16.33 -1.27
CA LYS A 368 26.39 -16.50 -2.61
C LYS A 368 25.29 -16.86 -3.62
N ASP A 369 25.55 -16.56 -4.89
CA ASP A 369 24.68 -16.90 -6.03
C ASP A 369 23.29 -16.25 -5.95
N ASN A 370 23.20 -15.02 -5.41
CA ASN A 370 21.97 -14.24 -5.29
C ASN A 370 20.80 -15.00 -4.61
N LYS A 371 21.14 -15.74 -3.57
CA LYS A 371 20.16 -16.35 -2.66
C LYS A 371 19.93 -15.42 -1.48
N TYR A 372 18.68 -15.26 -1.08
CA TYR A 372 18.31 -14.46 0.09
C TYR A 372 17.53 -15.31 1.09
N SER A 373 17.75 -15.05 2.38
CA SER A 373 16.94 -15.61 3.46
C SER A 373 16.39 -14.48 4.31
N ASP A 374 15.06 -14.43 4.42
CA ASP A 374 14.36 -13.45 5.24
C ASP A 374 13.70 -14.13 6.42
N LYS A 375 13.91 -13.57 7.61
CA LYS A 375 13.23 -13.97 8.83
C LYS A 375 12.75 -12.73 9.54
N TYR A 376 11.47 -12.44 9.45
CA TYR A 376 10.85 -11.27 10.06
C TYR A 376 9.74 -11.66 11.01
N GLU A 377 9.57 -10.84 12.03
CA GLU A 377 8.57 -10.96 13.06
C GLU A 377 7.97 -9.58 13.29
N PHE A 378 6.68 -9.46 13.04
CA PHE A 378 5.85 -8.35 13.45
C PHE A 378 5.06 -8.75 14.69
N GLY A 379 5.01 -7.87 15.68
CA GLY A 379 4.26 -8.10 16.91
C GLY A 379 3.44 -6.88 17.28
N LYS A 380 2.25 -7.11 17.84
CA LYS A 380 1.44 -6.10 18.51
C LYS A 380 1.16 -6.61 19.91
N LYS A 381 1.36 -5.77 20.92
CA LYS A 381 1.06 -6.07 22.31
C LYS A 381 0.28 -4.91 22.91
N THR A 382 -0.81 -5.20 23.56
CA THR A 382 -1.60 -4.28 24.38
C THR A 382 -1.77 -4.88 25.77
N GLU A 383 -2.48 -4.21 26.67
CA GLU A 383 -2.81 -4.76 27.99
C GLU A 383 -3.60 -6.09 27.89
N TYR A 384 -4.50 -6.19 26.92
CA TYR A 384 -5.48 -7.29 26.82
C TYR A 384 -5.11 -8.35 25.78
N ASP A 385 -4.22 -8.02 24.85
CA ASP A 385 -4.03 -8.81 23.64
C ASP A 385 -2.60 -8.76 23.12
N GLU A 386 -2.17 -9.84 22.49
CA GLU A 386 -0.87 -9.99 21.84
C GLU A 386 -1.03 -10.75 20.53
N SER A 387 -0.65 -10.13 19.43
CA SER A 387 -0.71 -10.71 18.10
C SER A 387 0.66 -10.69 17.43
N LYS A 388 0.89 -11.67 16.56
CA LYS A 388 2.21 -11.94 16.00
C LYS A 388 2.10 -12.46 14.57
N ILE A 389 2.92 -11.92 13.68
CA ILE A 389 3.08 -12.40 12.31
C ILE A 389 4.56 -12.69 12.09
N LYS A 390 4.89 -13.91 11.71
CA LYS A 390 6.26 -14.34 11.36
C LYS A 390 6.33 -14.61 9.86
N LEU A 391 7.42 -14.23 9.21
CA LEU A 391 7.78 -14.55 7.83
C LEU A 391 9.10 -15.31 7.85
N ASP A 392 9.15 -16.48 7.22
CA ASP A 392 10.39 -17.17 6.85
C ASP A 392 10.37 -17.37 5.33
N ASN A 393 11.29 -16.74 4.60
CA ASN A 393 11.38 -16.81 3.14
C ASN A 393 12.79 -17.20 2.70
N GLN A 394 12.84 -18.06 1.68
CA GLN A 394 14.04 -18.35 0.91
C GLN A 394 13.80 -17.89 -0.51
N GLU A 395 14.67 -17.00 -1.00
CA GLU A 395 14.59 -16.46 -2.35
C GLU A 395 15.84 -16.83 -3.15
N LYS A 396 15.66 -17.06 -4.45
CA LYS A 396 16.74 -17.16 -5.42
C LYS A 396 16.45 -16.25 -6.61
N VAL A 397 17.44 -15.43 -6.98
CA VAL A 397 17.39 -14.57 -8.17
C VAL A 397 18.37 -15.09 -9.23
N ASP A 398 17.88 -15.30 -10.45
CA ASP A 398 18.65 -15.76 -11.61
C ASP A 398 18.22 -14.99 -12.88
N GLY A 399 18.98 -13.95 -13.22
CA GLY A 399 18.67 -13.08 -14.35
C GLY A 399 17.32 -12.36 -14.17
N THR A 400 16.36 -12.63 -15.04
CA THR A 400 14.99 -12.08 -14.97
C THR A 400 14.08 -12.85 -14.02
N LYS A 401 14.52 -14.03 -13.55
CA LYS A 401 13.72 -14.96 -12.78
C LYS A 401 13.98 -14.81 -11.30
N ARG A 402 12.91 -14.89 -10.51
CA ARG A 402 12.96 -14.92 -9.04
C ARG A 402 12.04 -16.02 -8.54
N GLN A 403 12.55 -16.82 -7.61
CA GLN A 403 11.78 -17.85 -6.93
C GLN A 403 11.79 -17.57 -5.44
N ASP A 404 10.62 -17.43 -4.85
CA ASP A 404 10.41 -17.37 -3.41
C ASP A 404 9.78 -18.67 -2.92
N LYS A 405 10.22 -19.13 -1.75
CA LYS A 405 9.62 -20.25 -1.06
C LYS A 405 9.68 -20.00 0.44
N GLY A 406 8.53 -20.00 1.09
CA GLY A 406 8.47 -19.63 2.49
C GLY A 406 7.16 -19.95 3.16
N LYS A 407 7.03 -19.38 4.36
CA LYS A 407 5.82 -19.48 5.16
C LYS A 407 5.58 -18.21 5.97
N ILE A 408 4.30 -17.95 6.22
CA ILE A 408 3.80 -16.90 7.10
C ILE A 408 3.07 -17.61 8.25
N THR A 409 3.41 -17.25 9.48
CA THR A 409 2.72 -17.75 10.68
C THR A 409 2.01 -16.61 11.37
N VAL A 410 0.71 -16.77 11.64
CA VAL A 410 -0.15 -15.73 12.22
C VAL A 410 -0.77 -16.22 13.52
N ALA A 411 -0.54 -15.49 14.61
CA ALA A 411 -1.33 -15.55 15.84
C ALA A 411 -2.06 -14.22 15.97
N LEU A 412 -3.38 -14.22 15.91
CA LEU A 412 -4.20 -13.00 15.90
C LEU A 412 -4.44 -12.44 17.30
N ASP A 413 -4.40 -13.29 18.31
CA ASP A 413 -4.51 -12.92 19.72
C ASP A 413 -3.74 -13.92 20.61
N LYS A 414 -3.66 -13.59 21.90
CA LYS A 414 -2.90 -14.36 22.91
C LYS A 414 -3.38 -15.81 23.09
N TYR A 415 -4.63 -16.10 22.75
CA TYR A 415 -5.28 -17.39 22.92
C TYR A 415 -5.47 -18.14 21.60
N SER A 416 -5.22 -17.48 20.46
CA SER A 416 -5.35 -18.07 19.14
C SER A 416 -4.22 -19.05 18.84
N ASP A 417 -4.56 -20.16 18.19
CA ASP A 417 -3.58 -21.07 17.62
C ASP A 417 -2.81 -20.36 16.48
N GLU A 418 -1.51 -20.68 16.35
CA GLU A 418 -0.68 -20.19 15.25
C GLU A 418 -1.16 -20.82 13.93
N ASN A 419 -1.66 -20.00 13.02
CA ASN A 419 -2.05 -20.41 11.66
C ASN A 419 -0.86 -20.28 10.71
N GLU A 420 -0.56 -21.34 9.96
CA GLU A 420 0.54 -21.36 9.00
C GLU A 420 0.03 -21.32 7.55
N PHE A 421 0.61 -20.41 6.77
CA PHE A 421 0.40 -20.25 5.34
C PHE A 421 1.74 -20.50 4.64
N THR A 422 1.83 -21.50 3.78
CA THR A 422 3.02 -21.72 2.95
C THR A 422 2.85 -21.01 1.63
N PHE A 423 3.95 -20.55 1.04
CA PHE A 423 3.92 -19.98 -0.30
C PHE A 423 5.12 -20.40 -1.15
N GLU A 424 4.89 -20.53 -2.44
CA GLU A 424 5.93 -20.68 -3.45
C GLU A 424 5.58 -19.80 -4.65
N ASN A 425 6.43 -18.82 -4.95
CA ASN A 425 6.21 -17.84 -6.00
C ASN A 425 7.33 -17.90 -7.01
N ASN A 426 6.99 -18.04 -8.29
CA ASN A 426 7.94 -17.96 -9.39
C ASN A 426 7.60 -16.75 -10.24
N ILE A 427 8.52 -15.80 -10.39
CA ILE A 427 8.35 -14.58 -11.18
C ILE A 427 9.41 -14.56 -12.28
N ASP A 428 9.01 -14.11 -13.48
CA ASP A 428 9.91 -13.79 -14.59
C ASP A 428 9.60 -12.38 -15.08
N SER A 429 10.49 -11.44 -14.78
CA SER A 429 10.37 -10.01 -15.10
C SER A 429 11.27 -9.66 -16.29
N ASP A 430 10.81 -9.92 -17.50
CA ASP A 430 11.52 -9.61 -18.74
C ASP A 430 11.23 -8.18 -19.20
N VAL A 431 11.98 -7.25 -18.60
CA VAL A 431 11.90 -5.80 -18.88
C VAL A 431 12.23 -5.49 -20.35
N LYS A 432 13.04 -6.32 -21.03
CA LYS A 432 13.42 -6.10 -22.44
C LYS A 432 12.26 -6.42 -23.36
N ASN A 433 11.57 -7.53 -23.12
CA ASN A 433 10.42 -7.97 -23.90
C ASN A 433 9.08 -7.41 -23.41
N ASN A 434 9.11 -6.54 -22.38
CA ASN A 434 7.93 -5.89 -21.80
C ASN A 434 6.90 -6.89 -21.25
N THR A 435 7.37 -8.00 -20.67
CA THR A 435 6.49 -9.01 -20.07
C THR A 435 6.91 -9.33 -18.65
N GLN A 436 5.92 -9.55 -17.79
CA GLN A 436 6.11 -10.12 -16.47
C GLN A 436 5.14 -11.29 -16.29
N LYS A 437 5.64 -12.44 -15.83
CA LYS A 437 4.79 -13.60 -15.52
C LYS A 437 5.04 -14.04 -14.11
N SER A 438 4.00 -14.51 -13.42
CA SER A 438 4.18 -15.18 -12.14
C SER A 438 3.30 -16.40 -11.96
N THR A 439 3.72 -17.31 -11.08
CA THR A 439 2.88 -18.37 -10.52
C THR A 439 3.13 -18.40 -9.03
N LEU A 440 2.11 -18.00 -8.26
CA LEU A 440 2.09 -18.02 -6.81
C LEU A 440 1.20 -19.18 -6.36
N ASN A 441 1.78 -20.09 -5.58
CA ASN A 441 1.07 -21.14 -4.89
C ASN A 441 1.00 -20.74 -3.41
N ILE A 442 -0.19 -20.81 -2.81
CA ILE A 442 -0.43 -20.56 -1.39
C ILE A 442 -1.07 -21.81 -0.79
N GLY A 443 -0.39 -22.46 0.14
CA GLY A 443 -0.92 -23.60 0.88
C GLY A 443 -1.42 -23.19 2.25
N ILE A 444 -2.65 -23.53 2.59
CA ILE A 444 -3.23 -23.39 3.92
C ILE A 444 -3.67 -24.75 4.46
N LYS A 445 -3.83 -24.85 5.77
CA LYS A 445 -4.45 -26.00 6.42
C LYS A 445 -5.82 -25.63 6.96
N TYR A 446 -6.81 -26.48 6.71
CA TYR A 446 -8.13 -26.40 7.31
C TYR A 446 -8.48 -27.77 7.91
N ALA A 447 -8.65 -27.84 9.23
CA ALA A 447 -8.84 -29.10 9.96
C ALA A 447 -7.73 -30.15 9.66
N GLU A 448 -6.46 -29.70 9.69
CA GLU A 448 -5.25 -30.46 9.29
C GLU A 448 -5.14 -30.86 7.81
N GLU A 449 -6.17 -30.61 7.01
CA GLU A 449 -6.20 -30.95 5.60
C GLU A 449 -5.72 -29.78 4.72
N PRO A 450 -4.89 -30.03 3.68
CA PRO A 450 -4.31 -28.97 2.86
C PRO A 450 -5.30 -28.43 1.81
N ILE A 451 -5.26 -27.10 1.63
CA ILE A 451 -5.86 -26.39 0.48
C ILE A 451 -4.76 -25.56 -0.18
N ASN A 452 -4.55 -25.76 -1.48
CA ASN A 452 -3.59 -25.02 -2.29
C ASN A 452 -4.33 -24.08 -3.24
N PHE A 453 -4.07 -22.78 -3.13
CA PHE A 453 -4.51 -21.79 -4.11
C PHE A 453 -3.37 -21.51 -5.08
N ILE A 454 -3.68 -21.49 -6.37
CA ILE A 454 -2.72 -21.23 -7.45
C ILE A 454 -3.18 -19.97 -8.16
N LEU A 455 -2.35 -18.93 -8.14
CA LEU A 455 -2.55 -17.68 -8.85
C LEU A 455 -1.46 -17.55 -9.93
N LYS A 456 -1.87 -17.62 -11.19
CA LYS A 456 -0.97 -17.31 -12.32
C LYS A 456 -1.23 -15.88 -12.77
N SER A 457 -0.16 -15.13 -13.04
CA SER A 457 -0.24 -13.81 -13.62
C SER A 457 0.58 -13.70 -14.91
N SER A 458 0.12 -12.87 -15.85
CA SER A 458 0.87 -12.49 -17.04
C SER A 458 0.52 -11.06 -17.43
N THR A 459 1.48 -10.17 -17.33
CA THR A 459 1.39 -8.75 -17.70
C THR A 459 2.22 -8.48 -18.94
N LYS A 460 1.66 -7.73 -19.89
CA LYS A 460 2.36 -7.24 -21.09
C LYS A 460 2.23 -5.72 -21.17
N LEU A 461 3.34 -5.00 -21.28
CA LEU A 461 3.34 -3.56 -21.52
C LEU A 461 3.21 -3.27 -23.02
N LYS A 462 2.78 -2.05 -23.34
CA LYS A 462 2.47 -1.58 -24.68
C LYS A 462 1.42 -2.46 -25.37
N ALA A 463 0.59 -3.13 -24.58
CA ALA A 463 -0.58 -3.86 -25.09
C ALA A 463 -1.67 -2.84 -25.44
N ASP A 464 -2.39 -3.08 -26.52
CA ASP A 464 -3.54 -2.23 -26.83
C ASP A 464 -4.70 -2.56 -25.90
N ILE A 465 -5.36 -1.53 -25.39
CA ILE A 465 -6.49 -1.66 -24.47
C ILE A 465 -7.74 -1.37 -25.27
N ASP A 466 -8.41 -2.44 -25.66
CA ASP A 466 -9.56 -2.38 -26.54
C ASP A 466 -10.77 -3.10 -25.93
N PHE A 467 -11.94 -2.52 -26.16
CA PHE A 467 -13.23 -3.03 -25.76
C PHE A 467 -14.28 -2.44 -26.70
N ASP A 468 -15.28 -3.25 -27.05
CA ASP A 468 -16.35 -2.83 -27.93
C ASP A 468 -17.39 -1.99 -27.16
N ASP A 469 -17.49 -0.71 -27.52
CA ASP A 469 -18.40 0.30 -26.99
C ASP A 469 -19.67 0.48 -27.85
N SER A 470 -19.76 -0.21 -28.98
CA SER A 470 -20.83 -0.02 -29.95
C SER A 470 -22.18 -0.48 -29.42
N GLY A 471 -23.22 0.31 -29.69
CA GLY A 471 -24.60 0.01 -29.29
C GLY A 471 -24.87 0.11 -27.78
N ALA A 472 -23.93 0.63 -26.97
CA ALA A 472 -24.13 0.84 -25.55
C ALA A 472 -25.24 1.87 -25.27
N LYS A 473 -26.22 1.50 -24.44
CA LYS A 473 -27.33 2.38 -24.04
C LYS A 473 -26.96 3.12 -22.76
N ASP A 474 -27.25 4.41 -22.68
CA ASP A 474 -27.05 5.17 -21.44
C ASP A 474 -27.99 4.66 -20.34
N PHE A 475 -27.43 4.10 -19.26
CA PHE A 475 -28.18 3.58 -18.13
C PHE A 475 -29.00 4.68 -17.42
N ASN A 476 -28.48 5.91 -17.38
CA ASN A 476 -29.18 7.03 -16.77
C ASN A 476 -30.37 7.51 -17.59
N SER A 477 -30.41 7.21 -18.89
CA SER A 477 -31.55 7.50 -19.76
C SER A 477 -32.71 6.50 -19.66
N LEU A 478 -32.49 5.35 -19.01
CA LEU A 478 -33.53 4.33 -18.83
C LEU A 478 -34.68 4.85 -17.95
N SER A 479 -35.91 4.57 -18.38
CA SER A 479 -37.09 4.81 -17.55
C SER A 479 -37.08 3.91 -16.31
N SER A 480 -37.77 4.31 -15.24
CA SER A 480 -37.90 3.47 -14.03
C SER A 480 -38.44 2.07 -14.35
N LYS A 481 -39.37 1.97 -15.32
CA LYS A 481 -39.92 0.69 -15.79
C LYS A 481 -38.87 -0.17 -16.50
N ASP A 482 -37.97 0.43 -17.28
CA ASP A 482 -36.94 -0.34 -17.99
C ASP A 482 -35.80 -0.75 -17.05
N ARG A 483 -35.51 0.04 -16.01
CA ARG A 483 -34.63 -0.38 -14.91
C ARG A 483 -35.20 -1.55 -14.13
N GLU A 484 -36.47 -1.50 -13.75
CA GLU A 484 -37.15 -2.62 -13.07
C GLU A 484 -37.15 -3.90 -13.93
N LYS A 485 -37.30 -3.77 -15.26
CA LYS A 485 -37.15 -4.91 -16.17
C LYS A 485 -35.73 -5.46 -16.19
N LEU A 486 -34.72 -4.59 -16.19
CA LEU A 486 -33.32 -4.98 -16.17
C LEU A 486 -32.97 -5.71 -14.85
N GLU A 487 -33.43 -5.21 -13.72
CA GLU A 487 -33.29 -5.87 -12.41
C GLU A 487 -33.90 -7.28 -12.43
N LYS A 488 -35.15 -7.41 -12.89
CA LYS A 488 -35.81 -8.72 -13.04
C LYS A 488 -35.09 -9.65 -14.03
N GLU A 489 -34.49 -9.10 -15.09
CA GLU A 489 -33.67 -9.87 -16.02
C GLU A 489 -32.41 -10.41 -15.35
N ILE A 490 -31.70 -9.56 -14.58
CA ILE A 490 -30.52 -9.93 -13.80
C ILE A 490 -30.86 -11.02 -12.80
N GLU A 491 -31.91 -10.85 -12.01
CA GLU A 491 -32.37 -11.87 -11.03
C GLU A 491 -32.68 -13.20 -11.71
N LYS A 492 -33.43 -13.17 -12.81
CA LYS A 492 -33.81 -14.37 -13.56
C LYS A 492 -32.62 -15.08 -14.17
N ASN A 493 -31.71 -14.34 -14.81
CA ASN A 493 -30.53 -14.92 -15.46
C ASN A 493 -29.52 -15.40 -14.42
N GLY A 494 -29.35 -14.68 -13.32
CA GLY A 494 -28.56 -15.11 -12.16
C GLY A 494 -29.11 -16.40 -11.56
N GLY A 495 -30.43 -16.49 -11.34
CA GLY A 495 -31.08 -17.70 -10.86
C GLY A 495 -30.86 -18.90 -11.79
N LYS A 496 -31.01 -18.71 -13.11
CA LYS A 496 -30.71 -19.77 -14.10
C LYS A 496 -29.25 -20.20 -14.09
N MET A 497 -28.33 -19.24 -13.99
CA MET A 497 -26.90 -19.51 -13.92
C MET A 497 -26.60 -20.36 -12.67
N PHE A 498 -27.14 -19.97 -11.52
CA PHE A 498 -27.01 -20.71 -10.26
C PHE A 498 -27.59 -22.12 -10.33
N GLU A 499 -28.81 -22.29 -10.86
CA GLU A 499 -29.42 -23.61 -11.07
C GLU A 499 -28.58 -24.50 -11.99
N SER A 500 -28.00 -23.94 -13.06
CA SER A 500 -27.13 -24.66 -13.98
C SER A 500 -25.86 -25.15 -13.28
N ILE A 501 -25.26 -24.31 -12.43
CA ILE A 501 -24.09 -24.67 -11.61
C ILE A 501 -24.46 -25.81 -10.64
N LEU A 502 -25.56 -25.67 -9.90
CA LEU A 502 -26.01 -26.69 -8.94
C LEU A 502 -26.24 -28.05 -9.60
N LYS A 503 -26.90 -28.09 -10.76
CA LYS A 503 -27.15 -29.34 -11.51
C LYS A 503 -25.87 -30.04 -11.96
N LYS A 504 -24.80 -29.30 -12.20
CA LYS A 504 -23.49 -29.84 -12.57
C LYS A 504 -22.68 -30.24 -11.34
N ALA A 505 -22.84 -29.51 -10.23
CA ALA A 505 -22.18 -29.84 -8.97
C ALA A 505 -22.81 -31.06 -8.27
N SER A 506 -24.06 -31.40 -8.57
CA SER A 506 -24.78 -32.56 -8.02
C SER A 506 -24.61 -33.87 -8.81
N LYS A 507 -23.81 -33.86 -9.88
CA LYS A 507 -23.47 -35.04 -10.69
C LYS A 507 -22.02 -35.42 -10.46
#